data_AF-A0A958VG64-F1
#
_entry.id   AF-A0A958VG64-F1
#
_cell.length_a   1.000
_cell.length_b   1.000
_cell.length_c   1.000
_cell.angle_alpha   90.00
_cell.angle_beta   90.00
_cell.angle_gamma   90.00
#
_symmetry.space_group_name_H-M   'P 1'
#
loop_
_entity.id
_entity.type
_entity.pdbx_description
1 polymer ?
#
loop_
_entity_poly.entity_id
_entity_poly.type
_entity_poly.pdbx_seq_one_letter_code
_entity_poly.pdbx_strand_id
1 'polypeptide(L)'
;MKKLRNAAALLLILGLALKFKHYPGGSVSLIIGAFSLGVFGFIEFGRNLNKNLSLSFLNLSMGILCISLLFRVQFYPGALTLFYVGLLSSIAWLILMVGNQVKPKIRDGIMLVFVGFCIWLSFVPTHKVHYFVSMTEFLNSEYRDKDYWGWDKQSWFLYLDEKYEEAEEANNKALRAIELHKNGIPFSEPEMEVMINLHGEKIKSRTWDTF
;
A
#
# COMPACT_ATOMS: atom_id res chain seq x y z
N MET A 1 -11.12 14.66 20.59
CA MET A 1 -10.34 14.30 19.38
C MET A 1 -9.31 13.19 19.60
N LYS A 2 -8.52 13.16 20.69
CA LYS A 2 -7.55 12.08 20.95
C LYS A 2 -8.13 10.66 20.83
N LYS A 3 -9.31 10.40 21.41
CA LYS A 3 -10.00 9.09 21.32
C LYS A 3 -10.30 8.68 19.87
N LEU A 4 -10.80 9.61 19.05
CA LEU A 4 -11.11 9.37 17.63
C LEU A 4 -9.85 9.07 16.81
N ARG A 5 -8.76 9.81 17.05
CA ARG A 5 -7.47 9.54 16.40
C ARG A 5 -6.94 8.14 16.75
N ASN A 6 -7.04 7.75 18.02
CA ASN A 6 -6.62 6.41 18.45
C ASN A 6 -7.50 5.33 17.83
N ALA A 7 -8.82 5.56 17.71
CA ALA A 7 -9.72 4.67 17.01
C ALA A 7 -9.36 4.54 15.51
N ALA A 8 -9.02 5.65 14.84
CA ALA A 8 -8.56 5.62 13.45
C ALA A 8 -7.24 4.86 13.28
N ALA A 9 -6.30 5.02 14.21
CA ALA A 9 -5.05 4.25 14.24
C ALA A 9 -5.30 2.75 14.44
N LEU A 10 -6.17 2.39 15.39
CA LEU A 10 -6.58 1.00 15.59
C LEU A 10 -7.25 0.42 14.35
N LEU A 11 -8.11 1.20 13.69
CA LEU A 11 -8.80 0.78 12.47
C LEU A 11 -7.81 0.56 11.31
N LEU A 12 -6.78 1.41 11.18
CA LEU A 12 -5.71 1.23 10.19
C LEU A 12 -4.91 -0.06 10.46
N ILE A 13 -4.50 -0.29 11.71
CA ILE A 13 -3.74 -1.49 12.09
C ILE A 13 -4.59 -2.76 11.88
N LEU A 14 -5.86 -2.72 12.29
CA LEU A 14 -6.79 -3.83 12.06
C LEU A 14 -7.02 -4.05 10.56
N GLY A 15 -7.17 -2.99 9.77
CA GLY A 15 -7.29 -3.06 8.32
C GLY A 15 -6.07 -3.71 7.66
N LEU A 16 -4.85 -3.38 8.10
CA LEU A 16 -3.63 -4.06 7.67
C LEU A 16 -3.65 -5.55 8.03
N ALA A 17 -3.95 -5.89 9.28
CA ALA A 17 -4.00 -7.28 9.74
C ALA A 17 -5.05 -8.10 8.97
N LEU A 18 -6.23 -7.54 8.72
CA LEU A 18 -7.28 -8.17 7.92
C LEU A 18 -6.86 -8.29 6.45
N LYS A 19 -6.17 -7.28 5.89
CA LYS A 19 -5.65 -7.33 4.53
C LYS A 19 -4.64 -8.44 4.34
N PHE A 20 -3.71 -8.62 5.29
CA PHE A 20 -2.74 -9.72 5.27
C PHE A 20 -3.38 -11.11 5.40
N LYS A 21 -4.56 -11.19 6.03
CA LYS A 21 -5.34 -12.42 6.13
C LYS A 21 -6.41 -12.56 5.04
N HIS A 22 -6.43 -11.66 4.06
CA HIS A 22 -7.42 -11.64 2.98
C HIS A 22 -8.90 -11.62 3.44
N TYR A 23 -9.17 -11.14 4.66
CA TYR A 23 -10.56 -11.04 5.13
C TYR A 23 -11.33 -9.95 4.36
N PRO A 24 -12.60 -10.21 4.01
CA PRO A 24 -13.45 -9.21 3.38
C PRO A 24 -13.54 -7.97 4.27
N GLY A 25 -13.48 -6.80 3.66
CA GLY A 25 -13.50 -5.52 4.38
C GLY A 25 -12.14 -5.01 4.86
N GLY A 26 -11.06 -5.81 4.78
CA GLY A 26 -9.71 -5.35 5.18
C GLY A 26 -9.27 -4.08 4.44
N SER A 27 -9.47 -4.03 3.11
CA SER A 27 -9.23 -2.81 2.32
C SER A 27 -10.09 -1.62 2.76
N VAL A 28 -11.36 -1.84 3.10
CA VAL A 28 -12.28 -0.77 3.52
C VAL A 28 -11.84 -0.18 4.86
N SER A 29 -11.53 -1.03 5.84
CA SER A 29 -11.01 -0.59 7.15
C SER A 29 -9.70 0.18 7.00
N LEU A 30 -8.79 -0.30 6.14
CA LEU A 30 -7.53 0.35 5.83
C LEU A 30 -7.75 1.78 5.27
N ILE A 31 -8.64 1.91 4.28
CA ILE A 31 -8.99 3.19 3.65
C ILE A 31 -9.56 4.17 4.69
N ILE A 32 -10.57 3.74 5.47
CA ILE A 32 -11.22 4.60 6.47
C ILE A 32 -10.22 5.03 7.54
N GLY A 33 -9.39 4.10 8.03
CA GLY A 33 -8.38 4.37 9.06
C GLY A 33 -7.33 5.37 8.59
N ALA A 34 -6.71 5.12 7.44
CA ALA A 34 -5.69 6.01 6.87
C ALA A 34 -6.24 7.39 6.52
N PHE A 35 -7.42 7.45 5.89
CA PHE A 35 -8.05 8.73 5.53
C PHE A 35 -8.41 9.55 6.77
N SER A 36 -8.99 8.90 7.79
CA SER A 36 -9.30 9.56 9.07
C SER A 36 -8.05 10.11 9.76
N LEU A 37 -6.94 9.34 9.78
CA LEU A 37 -5.66 9.82 10.30
C LEU A 37 -5.11 11.01 9.48
N GLY A 38 -5.26 10.96 8.16
CA GLY A 38 -4.94 12.07 7.27
C GLY A 38 -5.69 13.35 7.67
N VAL A 39 -7.02 13.28 7.74
CA VAL A 39 -7.88 14.39 8.15
C VAL A 39 -7.48 14.93 9.52
N PHE A 40 -7.24 14.07 10.51
CA PHE A 40 -6.77 14.50 11.83
C PHE A 40 -5.38 15.17 11.77
N GLY A 41 -4.48 14.66 10.93
CA GLY A 41 -3.17 15.26 10.67
C GLY A 41 -3.28 16.71 10.18
N PHE A 42 -4.15 16.95 9.18
CA PHE A 42 -4.40 18.29 8.65
C PHE A 42 -5.08 19.23 9.67
N ILE A 43 -6.07 18.73 10.42
CA ILE A 43 -6.74 19.54 11.47
C ILE A 43 -5.74 19.94 12.56
N GLU A 44 -4.93 19.01 13.06
CA GLU A 44 -3.92 19.30 14.09
C GLU A 44 -2.78 20.17 13.56
N PHE A 45 -2.41 20.03 12.28
CA PHE A 45 -1.45 20.94 11.64
C PHE A 45 -1.92 22.39 11.73
N GLY A 46 -3.15 22.69 11.28
CA GLY A 46 -3.71 24.04 11.32
C GLY A 46 -3.88 24.58 12.74
N ARG A 47 -4.34 23.75 13.69
CA ARG A 47 -4.53 24.16 15.08
C ARG A 47 -3.25 24.52 15.82
N ASN A 48 -2.15 23.84 15.50
CA ASN A 48 -0.88 24.02 16.19
C ASN A 48 0.08 24.99 15.47
N LEU A 49 -0.28 25.49 14.27
CA LEU A 49 0.62 26.26 13.40
C LEU A 49 1.26 27.46 14.12
N ASN A 50 0.46 28.17 14.91
CA ASN A 50 0.90 29.36 15.65
C ASN A 50 1.40 29.06 17.08
N LYS A 51 1.20 27.83 17.59
CA LYS A 51 1.49 27.47 18.98
C LYS A 51 2.74 26.61 19.11
N ASN A 52 2.89 25.62 18.22
CA ASN A 52 3.99 24.68 18.22
C ASN A 52 4.16 24.13 16.80
N LEU A 53 4.98 24.83 16.01
CA LEU A 53 5.19 24.52 14.61
C LEU A 53 5.80 23.11 14.41
N SER A 54 6.72 22.68 15.28
CA SER A 54 7.27 21.32 15.25
C SER A 54 6.16 20.27 15.40
N LEU A 55 5.26 20.44 16.37
CA LEU A 55 4.12 19.54 16.56
C LEU A 55 3.15 19.57 15.36
N SER A 56 2.96 20.72 14.71
CA SER A 56 2.16 20.79 13.48
C SER A 56 2.74 19.89 12.39
N PHE A 57 4.03 20.03 12.07
CA PHE A 57 4.67 19.22 11.03
C PHE A 57 4.74 17.73 11.40
N LEU A 58 4.90 17.38 12.69
CA LEU A 58 4.78 15.99 13.14
C LEU A 58 3.44 15.38 12.74
N ASN A 59 2.33 16.06 13.05
CA ASN A 59 0.98 15.56 12.77
C ASN A 59 0.68 15.53 11.25
N LEU A 60 1.12 16.55 10.52
CA LEU A 60 0.98 16.59 9.07
C LEU A 60 1.72 15.43 8.40
N SER A 61 2.98 15.23 8.78
CA SER A 61 3.83 14.17 8.24
C SER A 61 3.24 12.80 8.55
N MET A 62 2.79 12.55 9.79
CA MET A 62 2.12 11.29 10.15
C MET A 62 0.88 11.04 9.28
N GLY A 63 0.03 12.05 9.07
CA GLY A 63 -1.17 11.93 8.25
C GLY A 63 -0.84 11.60 6.79
N ILE A 64 0.09 12.33 6.17
CA ILE A 64 0.48 12.14 4.77
C ILE A 64 1.16 10.78 4.57
N LEU A 65 2.05 10.36 5.48
CA LEU A 65 2.71 9.06 5.40
C LEU A 65 1.73 7.89 5.59
N CYS A 66 0.69 8.02 6.41
CA CYS A 66 -0.38 7.02 6.49
C CYS A 66 -1.16 6.89 5.17
N ILE A 67 -1.46 8.01 4.49
CA ILE A 67 -2.12 7.97 3.17
C ILE A 67 -1.16 7.40 2.11
N SER A 68 0.12 7.77 2.16
CA SER A 68 1.14 7.18 1.27
C SER A 68 1.24 5.66 1.44
N LEU A 69 1.25 5.17 2.69
CA LEU A 69 1.25 3.74 3.00
C LEU A 69 -0.02 3.05 2.47
N LEU A 70 -1.20 3.67 2.63
CA LEU A 70 -2.44 3.18 2.03
C LEU A 70 -2.29 3.01 0.52
N PHE A 71 -1.80 4.04 -0.17
CA PHE A 71 -1.63 4.01 -1.62
C PHE A 71 -0.60 2.95 -2.04
N ARG A 72 0.46 2.77 -1.25
CA ARG A 72 1.47 1.74 -1.50
C ARG A 72 0.89 0.33 -1.37
N VAL A 73 0.08 0.07 -0.34
CA VAL A 73 -0.52 -1.25 -0.05
C VAL A 73 -1.69 -1.57 -0.98
N GLN A 74 -2.44 -0.56 -1.43
CA GLN A 74 -3.52 -0.72 -2.41
C GLN A 74 -3.06 -0.59 -3.86
N PHE A 75 -1.77 -0.33 -4.08
CA PHE A 75 -1.17 -0.13 -5.39
C PHE A 75 -1.83 1.00 -6.20
N TYR A 76 -2.23 2.07 -5.52
CA TYR A 76 -2.78 3.27 -6.16
C TYR A 76 -1.67 4.18 -6.71
N PRO A 77 -1.91 4.85 -7.84
CA PRO A 77 -0.95 5.80 -8.40
C PRO A 77 -0.74 6.97 -7.43
N GLY A 78 0.48 7.53 -7.40
CA GLY A 78 0.82 8.67 -6.56
C GLY A 78 1.33 8.33 -5.15
N ALA A 79 1.48 7.04 -4.81
CA ALA A 79 2.08 6.60 -3.53
C ALA A 79 3.45 7.27 -3.27
N LEU A 80 4.30 7.34 -4.31
CA LEU A 80 5.63 7.93 -4.24
C LEU A 80 5.59 9.46 -4.05
N THR A 81 4.69 10.14 -4.75
CA THR A 81 4.47 11.59 -4.57
C THR A 81 4.08 11.91 -3.13
N LEU A 82 3.11 11.19 -2.58
CA LEU A 82 2.69 11.34 -1.19
C LEU A 82 3.82 11.00 -0.21
N PHE A 83 4.65 9.99 -0.51
CA PHE A 83 5.82 9.65 0.29
C PHE A 83 6.79 10.83 0.37
N TYR A 84 7.16 11.45 -0.77
CA TYR A 84 8.08 12.58 -0.76
C TYR A 84 7.52 13.79 -0.01
N VAL A 85 6.24 14.12 -0.17
CA VAL A 85 5.61 15.21 0.60
C VAL A 85 5.61 14.88 2.10
N GLY A 86 5.30 13.65 2.47
CA GLY A 86 5.33 13.18 3.85
C GLY A 86 6.73 13.24 4.46
N LEU A 87 7.75 12.85 3.68
CA LEU A 87 9.17 12.86 4.06
C LEU A 87 9.70 14.28 4.24
N LEU A 88 9.41 15.20 3.31
CA LEU A 88 9.78 16.62 3.46
C LEU A 88 9.14 17.23 4.71
N SER A 89 7.90 16.87 5.01
CA SER A 89 7.21 17.26 6.25
C SER A 89 7.89 16.67 7.50
N SER A 90 8.39 15.42 7.44
CA SER A 90 9.19 14.81 8.53
C SER A 90 10.51 15.55 8.74
N ILE A 91 11.21 15.93 7.66
CA ILE A 91 12.47 16.67 7.72
C ILE A 91 12.24 18.04 8.35
N ALA A 92 11.21 18.77 7.91
CA ALA A 92 10.83 20.05 8.51
C ALA A 92 10.52 19.91 10.01
N TRP A 93 9.78 18.86 10.40
CA TRP A 93 9.55 18.55 11.81
C TRP A 93 10.85 18.35 12.60
N LEU A 94 11.80 17.56 12.08
CA LEU A 94 13.08 17.30 12.74
C LEU A 94 13.93 18.56 12.90
N ILE A 95 14.05 19.37 11.83
CA ILE A 95 14.76 20.65 11.87
C ILE A 95 14.16 21.55 12.95
N LEU A 96 12.83 21.66 13.00
CA LEU A 96 12.15 22.48 13.99
C LEU A 96 12.27 21.93 15.41
N MET A 97 12.32 20.61 15.59
CA MET A 97 12.51 19.98 16.89
C MET A 97 13.91 20.30 17.45
N VAL A 98 14.95 20.15 16.62
CA VAL A 98 16.34 20.45 16.98
C VAL A 98 16.55 21.95 17.17
N GLY A 99 16.09 22.78 16.24
CA GLY A 99 16.26 24.24 16.29
C GLY A 99 15.58 24.88 17.50
N ASN A 100 14.42 24.37 17.91
CA ASN A 100 13.71 24.85 19.11
C ASN A 100 14.12 24.11 20.40
N GLN A 101 15.13 23.24 20.35
CA GLN A 101 15.63 22.46 21.49
C GLN A 101 14.51 21.72 22.26
N VAL A 102 13.53 21.19 21.52
CA VAL A 102 12.40 20.49 22.13
C VAL A 102 12.88 19.14 22.65
N LYS A 103 12.63 18.86 23.94
CA LYS A 103 12.97 17.56 24.54
C LYS A 103 12.19 16.43 23.85
N PRO A 104 12.86 15.38 23.36
CA PRO A 104 12.21 14.29 22.64
C PRO A 104 11.26 13.52 23.57
N LYS A 105 10.12 13.11 23.02
CA LYS A 105 9.10 12.30 23.69
C LYS A 105 8.96 10.96 22.97
N ILE A 106 8.31 9.99 23.61
CA ILE A 106 8.09 8.65 23.03
C ILE A 106 7.44 8.69 21.64
N ARG A 107 6.51 9.63 21.40
CA ARG A 107 5.85 9.81 20.10
C ARG A 107 6.83 10.18 18.98
N ASP A 108 7.90 10.90 19.31
CA ASP A 108 8.91 11.37 18.35
C ASP A 108 9.77 10.18 17.93
N GLY A 109 10.10 9.29 18.88
CA GLY A 109 10.73 8.00 18.59
C GLY A 109 9.87 7.09 17.71
N ILE A 110 8.56 6.96 18.01
CA ILE A 110 7.62 6.19 17.17
C ILE A 110 7.58 6.76 15.74
N MET A 111 7.54 8.09 15.60
CA MET A 111 7.57 8.74 14.28
C MET A 111 8.86 8.45 13.53
N LEU A 112 10.03 8.50 14.18
CA LEU A 112 11.31 8.17 13.55
C LEU A 112 11.33 6.73 13.03
N VAL A 113 10.86 5.77 13.83
CA VAL A 113 10.74 4.37 13.40
C VAL A 113 9.78 4.25 12.22
N PHE A 114 8.64 4.94 12.25
CA PHE A 114 7.66 4.92 11.18
C PHE A 114 8.20 5.51 9.87
N VAL A 115 8.92 6.64 9.93
CA VAL A 115 9.61 7.24 8.77
C VAL A 115 10.66 6.29 8.23
N GLY A 116 11.49 5.69 9.09
CA GLY A 116 12.48 4.69 8.69
C GLY A 116 11.85 3.49 7.97
N PHE A 117 10.71 2.99 8.48
CA PHE A 117 9.93 1.96 7.82
C PHE A 117 9.41 2.39 6.44
N CYS A 118 8.85 3.61 6.32
CA CYS A 118 8.38 4.13 5.03
C CYS A 118 9.53 4.31 4.02
N ILE A 119 10.70 4.78 4.47
CA ILE A 119 11.91 4.88 3.64
C ILE A 119 12.32 3.49 3.15
N TRP A 120 12.46 2.52 4.04
CA TRP A 120 12.78 1.14 3.66
C TRP A 120 11.79 0.58 2.64
N LEU A 121 10.48 0.74 2.90
CA LEU A 121 9.42 0.25 2.01
C LEU A 121 9.43 0.94 0.64
N SER A 122 9.89 2.19 0.55
CA SER A 122 10.01 2.93 -0.72
C SER A 122 11.04 2.33 -1.69
N PHE A 123 12.06 1.64 -1.15
CA PHE A 123 13.07 0.95 -1.94
C PHE A 123 12.70 -0.49 -2.30
N VAL A 124 11.67 -1.06 -1.67
CA VAL A 124 11.22 -2.42 -2.00
C VAL A 124 10.44 -2.37 -3.31
N PRO A 125 10.82 -3.13 -4.36
CA PRO A 125 10.08 -3.16 -5.63
C PRO A 125 8.60 -3.51 -5.46
N THR A 126 7.74 -2.91 -6.29
CA THR A 126 6.27 -3.06 -6.18
C THR A 126 5.83 -4.52 -6.31
N HIS A 127 6.45 -5.30 -7.20
CA HIS A 127 6.15 -6.72 -7.37
C HIS A 127 6.43 -7.55 -6.11
N LYS A 128 7.42 -7.18 -5.28
CA LYS A 128 7.71 -7.87 -4.01
C LYS A 128 6.70 -7.49 -2.93
N VAL A 129 6.31 -6.21 -2.87
CA VAL A 129 5.26 -5.75 -1.95
C VAL A 129 3.93 -6.42 -2.29
N HIS A 130 3.58 -6.48 -3.57
CA HIS A 130 2.37 -7.15 -4.05
C HIS A 130 2.39 -8.64 -3.73
N TYR A 131 3.48 -9.34 -4.07
CA TYR A 131 3.62 -10.74 -3.72
C TYR A 131 3.49 -10.97 -2.21
N PHE A 132 4.15 -10.14 -1.39
CA PHE A 132 4.10 -10.28 0.07
C PHE A 132 2.68 -10.10 0.62
N VAL A 133 2.00 -9.01 0.22
CA VAL A 133 0.68 -8.62 0.74
C VAL A 133 -0.43 -9.52 0.21
N SER A 134 -0.34 -9.97 -1.04
CA SER A 134 -1.45 -10.61 -1.74
C SER A 134 -1.24 -12.09 -2.06
N MET A 135 0.01 -12.56 -2.22
CA MET A 135 0.31 -13.85 -2.86
C MET A 135 1.20 -14.79 -2.04
N THR A 136 1.62 -14.40 -0.84
CA THR A 136 2.50 -15.24 -0.01
C THR A 136 1.78 -16.51 0.42
N GLU A 137 2.39 -17.66 0.16
CA GLU A 137 1.83 -18.98 0.50
C GLU A 137 1.49 -19.12 1.99
N PHE A 138 2.37 -18.65 2.87
CA PHE A 138 2.14 -18.68 4.33
C PHE A 138 0.89 -17.91 4.78
N LEU A 139 0.52 -16.85 4.06
CA LEU A 139 -0.65 -16.01 4.40
C LEU A 139 -1.88 -16.36 3.57
N ASN A 140 -1.69 -17.00 2.42
CA ASN A 140 -2.73 -17.14 1.39
C ASN A 140 -2.75 -18.53 0.74
N SER A 141 -2.45 -19.60 1.48
CA SER A 141 -2.46 -20.97 0.93
C SER A 141 -3.81 -21.38 0.33
N GLU A 142 -4.92 -20.84 0.83
CA GLU A 142 -6.28 -21.23 0.41
C GLU A 142 -6.78 -20.50 -0.85
N TYR A 143 -6.43 -19.21 -1.04
CA TYR A 143 -6.96 -18.40 -2.14
C TYR A 143 -5.94 -18.10 -3.23
N ARG A 144 -4.63 -18.26 -2.99
CA ARG A 144 -3.58 -17.92 -3.96
C ARG A 144 -3.74 -18.60 -5.31
N ASP A 145 -4.09 -19.89 -5.35
CA ASP A 145 -4.22 -20.64 -6.60
C ASP A 145 -5.52 -20.31 -7.36
N LYS A 146 -6.41 -19.54 -6.72
CA LYS A 146 -7.70 -19.12 -7.25
C LYS A 146 -7.70 -17.63 -7.65
N ASP A 147 -6.80 -16.82 -7.10
CA ASP A 147 -6.76 -15.38 -7.35
C ASP A 147 -6.11 -15.03 -8.70
N TYR A 148 -6.86 -15.23 -9.79
CA TYR A 148 -6.41 -14.90 -11.14
C TYR A 148 -6.09 -13.40 -11.28
N TRP A 149 -6.85 -12.52 -10.61
CA TRP A 149 -6.63 -11.07 -10.67
C TRP A 149 -5.33 -10.66 -9.97
N GLY A 150 -5.05 -11.27 -8.82
CA GLY A 150 -3.77 -11.12 -8.12
C GLY A 150 -2.59 -11.57 -8.98
N TRP A 151 -2.68 -12.72 -9.63
CA TRP A 151 -1.61 -13.21 -10.52
C TRP A 151 -1.43 -12.34 -11.77
N ASP A 152 -2.51 -11.89 -12.40
CA ASP A 152 -2.42 -11.00 -13.57
C ASP A 152 -1.78 -9.65 -13.19
N LYS A 153 -2.19 -9.04 -12.08
CA LYS A 153 -1.56 -7.83 -11.55
C LYS A 153 -0.10 -8.05 -11.16
N GLN A 154 0.24 -9.22 -10.59
CA GLN A 154 1.62 -9.57 -10.30
C GLN A 154 2.46 -9.65 -11.58
N SER A 155 1.91 -10.24 -12.66
CA SER A 155 2.59 -10.29 -13.97
C SER A 155 2.89 -8.90 -14.50
N TRP A 156 1.95 -7.96 -14.34
CA TRP A 156 2.17 -6.55 -14.70
C TRP A 156 3.30 -5.90 -13.91
N PHE A 157 3.34 -6.09 -12.59
CA PHE A 157 4.43 -5.52 -11.78
C PHE A 157 5.80 -6.13 -12.07
N LEU A 158 5.85 -7.42 -12.46
CA LEU A 158 7.08 -8.07 -12.90
C LEU A 158 7.52 -7.55 -14.27
N TYR A 159 6.57 -7.36 -15.18
CA TYR A 159 6.81 -6.78 -16.50
C TYR A 159 7.42 -5.37 -16.40
N LEU A 160 6.84 -4.50 -15.55
CA LEU A 160 7.36 -3.14 -15.31
C LEU A 160 8.77 -3.11 -14.73
N ASP A 161 9.22 -4.20 -14.11
CA ASP A 161 10.57 -4.37 -13.55
C ASP A 161 11.48 -5.17 -14.50
N GLU A 162 11.08 -5.32 -15.78
CA GLU A 162 11.79 -6.02 -16.85
C GLU A 162 12.05 -7.53 -16.58
N LYS A 163 11.29 -8.13 -15.65
CA LYS A 163 11.36 -9.55 -15.29
C LYS A 163 10.42 -10.38 -16.16
N TYR A 164 10.67 -10.41 -17.47
CA TYR A 164 9.73 -10.94 -18.45
C TYR A 164 9.40 -12.42 -18.27
N GLU A 165 10.39 -13.27 -17.94
CA GLU A 165 10.17 -14.70 -17.71
C GLU A 165 9.29 -14.94 -16.47
N GLU A 166 9.56 -14.23 -15.37
CA GLU A 166 8.73 -14.30 -14.16
C GLU A 166 7.31 -13.75 -14.41
N ALA A 167 7.19 -12.71 -15.25
CA ALA A 167 5.91 -12.15 -15.65
C ALA A 167 5.08 -13.16 -16.46
N GLU A 168 5.69 -13.87 -17.41
CA GLU A 168 5.04 -14.94 -18.16
C GLU A 168 4.60 -16.10 -17.24
N GLU A 169 5.44 -16.50 -16.29
CA GLU A 169 5.08 -17.51 -15.29
C GLU A 169 3.88 -17.06 -14.43
N ALA A 170 3.86 -15.79 -13.99
CA ALA A 170 2.74 -15.23 -13.25
C ALA A 170 1.44 -15.16 -14.09
N ASN A 171 1.54 -14.80 -15.36
CA ASN A 171 0.40 -14.79 -16.29
C ASN A 171 -0.16 -16.21 -16.51
N ASN A 172 0.71 -17.20 -16.69
CA ASN A 172 0.31 -18.61 -16.79
C ASN A 172 -0.40 -19.11 -15.51
N LYS A 173 0.04 -18.67 -14.32
CA LYS A 173 -0.67 -18.95 -13.07
C LYS A 173 -2.06 -18.30 -13.04
N ALA A 174 -2.20 -17.11 -13.59
CA ALA A 174 -3.49 -16.43 -13.70
C ALA A 174 -4.46 -17.21 -14.62
N LEU A 175 -3.99 -17.69 -15.78
CA LEU A 175 -4.78 -18.53 -16.69
C LEU A 175 -5.21 -19.85 -16.02
N ARG A 176 -4.30 -20.49 -15.28
CA ARG A 176 -4.62 -21.71 -14.51
C ARG A 176 -5.68 -21.45 -13.44
N ALA A 177 -5.60 -20.31 -12.75
CA ALA A 177 -6.59 -19.91 -11.75
C ALA A 177 -7.99 -19.68 -12.35
N ILE A 178 -8.08 -19.20 -13.60
CA ILE A 178 -9.34 -19.12 -14.37
C ILE A 178 -9.87 -20.52 -14.69
N GLU A 179 -9.01 -21.43 -15.15
CA GLU A 179 -9.41 -22.81 -15.48
C GLU A 179 -9.99 -23.54 -14.25
N LEU A 180 -9.37 -23.36 -13.08
CA LEU A 180 -9.88 -23.88 -11.82
C LEU A 180 -11.25 -23.30 -11.45
N HIS A 181 -11.51 -22.04 -11.78
CA HIS A 181 -12.84 -21.41 -11.59
C HIS A 181 -13.90 -21.99 -12.52
N LYS A 182 -13.58 -22.18 -13.80
CA LYS A 182 -14.50 -22.80 -14.80
C LYS A 182 -15.02 -24.15 -14.35
N ASN A 183 -14.15 -24.95 -13.73
CA ASN A 183 -14.49 -26.29 -13.26
C ASN A 183 -15.32 -26.29 -11.95
N GLY A 184 -15.42 -25.16 -11.24
CA GLY A 184 -16.07 -25.07 -9.92
C GLY A 184 -17.33 -24.21 -9.87
N ILE A 185 -17.51 -23.23 -10.77
CA ILE A 185 -18.63 -22.27 -10.75
C ILE A 185 -19.02 -21.91 -12.21
N PRO A 186 -20.31 -21.96 -12.59
CA PRO A 186 -20.78 -21.68 -13.96
C PRO A 186 -20.66 -20.20 -14.40
N PHE A 187 -20.04 -19.35 -13.59
CA PHE A 187 -19.86 -17.92 -13.84
C PHE A 187 -18.40 -17.63 -14.21
N SER A 188 -17.83 -18.41 -15.13
CA SER A 188 -16.54 -18.06 -15.71
C SER A 188 -16.74 -16.84 -16.61
N GLU A 189 -16.15 -15.71 -16.25
CA GLU A 189 -16.13 -14.50 -17.08
C GLU A 189 -15.21 -14.76 -18.29
N PRO A 190 -15.74 -15.08 -19.49
CA PRO A 190 -14.91 -15.45 -20.64
C PRO A 190 -14.02 -14.28 -21.06
N GLU A 191 -14.49 -13.06 -20.77
CA GLU A 191 -13.78 -11.80 -20.99
C GLU A 191 -12.44 -11.75 -20.23
N MET A 192 -12.36 -12.33 -19.03
CA MET A 192 -11.14 -12.32 -18.22
C MET A 192 -10.06 -13.23 -18.83
N GLU A 193 -10.43 -14.38 -19.37
CA GLU A 193 -9.48 -15.25 -20.06
C GLU A 193 -8.94 -14.58 -21.33
N VAL A 194 -9.80 -13.93 -22.10
CA VAL A 194 -9.39 -13.18 -23.31
C VAL A 194 -8.41 -12.06 -22.93
N MET A 195 -8.71 -11.32 -21.86
CA MET A 195 -7.87 -10.24 -21.37
C MET A 195 -6.50 -10.74 -20.88
N ILE A 196 -6.45 -11.81 -20.06
CA ILE A 196 -5.19 -12.36 -19.55
C ILE A 196 -4.34 -12.96 -20.69
N ASN A 197 -4.95 -13.59 -21.69
CA ASN A 197 -4.22 -14.05 -22.88
C ASN A 197 -3.64 -12.87 -23.67
N LEU A 198 -4.40 -11.79 -23.86
CA LEU A 198 -3.90 -10.57 -24.50
C LEU A 198 -2.71 -9.99 -23.73
N HIS A 199 -2.79 -9.95 -22.40
CA HIS A 199 -1.68 -9.55 -21.54
C HIS A 199 -0.45 -10.45 -21.74
N GLY A 200 -0.64 -11.78 -21.78
CA GLY A 200 0.42 -12.75 -22.07
C GLY A 200 1.12 -12.48 -23.41
N GLU A 201 0.37 -12.18 -24.46
CA GLU A 201 0.95 -11.80 -25.76
C GLU A 201 1.71 -10.46 -25.67
N LYS A 202 1.19 -9.47 -24.94
CA LYS A 202 1.89 -8.19 -24.71
C LYS A 202 3.19 -8.35 -23.89
N ILE A 203 3.26 -9.31 -22.96
CA ILE A 203 4.49 -9.66 -22.25
C ILE A 203 5.53 -10.16 -23.26
N LYS A 204 5.16 -11.14 -24.10
CA LYS A 204 6.05 -11.75 -25.09
C LYS A 204 6.55 -10.75 -26.13
N SER A 205 5.65 -9.88 -26.62
CA SER A 205 6.00 -8.83 -27.59
C SER A 205 6.68 -7.62 -26.97
N ARG A 206 6.73 -7.51 -25.63
CA ARG A 206 7.27 -6.36 -24.88
C ARG A 206 6.56 -5.05 -25.22
N THR A 207 5.23 -5.12 -25.36
CA THR A 207 4.38 -3.97 -25.70
C THR A 207 3.29 -3.73 -24.65
N TRP A 208 3.48 -4.16 -23.41
CA TRP A 208 2.54 -3.91 -22.33
C TRP A 208 2.82 -2.55 -21.70
N ASP A 209 2.03 -1.54 -22.04
CA ASP A 209 2.18 -0.15 -21.62
C ASP A 209 1.18 0.28 -20.53
N THR A 210 -0.01 -0.31 -20.55
CA THR A 210 -1.09 -0.03 -19.59
C THR A 210 -1.73 -1.31 -19.05
N PHE A 211 -2.07 -1.28 -17.76
CA PHE A 211 -2.90 -2.29 -17.09
C PHE A 211 -4.37 -1.91 -17.15
#